data_AF-W4K510-F1
#
_entry.id   AF-W4K510-F1
#
_cell.length_a   1.000
_cell.length_b   1.000
_cell.length_c   1.000
_cell.angle_alpha   90.00
_cell.angle_beta   90.00
_cell.angle_gamma   90.00
#
_symmetry.space_group_name_H-M   'P 1'
#
loop_
_entity.id
_entity.type
_entity.pdbx_description
1 polymer ?
#
loop_
_entity_poly.entity_id
_entity_poly.type
_entity_poly.pdbx_seq_one_letter_code
_entity_poly.pdbx_strand_id
1 'polypeptide(L)'
;MFLSLAAAAPLDVYVPPVLDPHEGTVWTIGNEYNVTWDASSPPPQITNRIGRVLLRKGPLSLNITLASGFDILDGTVPITVPDVEPGDDYAVVLFGDSGNFSPGFTITN
;
A
#
# COMPACT_ATOMS: atom_id res chain seq x y z
N MET A 1 12.80 12.19 44.02
CA MET A 1 13.27 12.89 42.80
C MET A 1 13.75 11.83 41.81
N PHE A 2 13.34 12.01 40.56
CA PHE A 2 13.26 11.09 39.40
C PHE A 2 14.57 10.37 39.05
N LEU A 3 14.58 9.20 38.39
CA LEU A 3 14.05 8.94 37.04
C LEU A 3 13.76 7.44 36.84
N SER A 4 12.53 7.13 36.42
CA SER A 4 12.26 5.86 35.72
C SER A 4 12.72 6.06 34.29
N LEU A 5 13.77 5.36 33.86
CA LEU A 5 14.13 5.26 32.45
C LEU A 5 13.03 4.42 31.77
N ALA A 6 12.05 5.06 31.16
CA ALA A 6 11.27 4.42 30.13
C ALA A 6 12.22 4.19 28.95
N ALA A 7 12.75 2.98 28.82
CA ALA A 7 13.43 2.57 27.59
C ALA A 7 12.41 2.69 26.45
N ALA A 8 12.68 3.53 25.46
CA ALA A 8 11.89 3.54 24.23
C ALA A 8 11.99 2.14 23.61
N ALA A 9 10.87 1.44 23.46
CA ALA A 9 10.82 0.21 22.68
C ALA A 9 11.30 0.54 21.25
N PRO A 10 12.02 -0.37 20.56
CA PRO A 10 12.33 -0.17 19.16
C PRO A 10 11.01 0.07 18.42
N LEU A 11 10.96 1.15 17.64
CA LEU A 11 9.82 1.47 16.79
C LEU A 11 9.82 0.43 15.66
N ASP A 12 8.76 -0.38 15.59
CA ASP A 12 8.67 -1.45 14.60
C ASP A 12 8.16 -0.88 13.28
N VAL A 13 8.94 -1.10 12.21
CA VAL A 13 8.54 -0.76 10.85
C VAL A 13 7.39 -1.67 10.45
N TYR A 14 6.22 -1.09 10.20
CA TYR A 14 5.05 -1.85 9.75
C TYR A 14 5.01 -1.96 8.22
N VAL A 15 5.06 -3.20 7.71
CA VAL A 15 5.12 -3.53 6.28
C VAL A 15 4.11 -4.64 5.94
N PRO A 16 2.80 -4.36 5.97
CA PRO A 16 1.79 -5.39 5.73
C PRO A 16 1.84 -5.88 4.28
N PRO A 17 1.68 -7.20 4.01
CA PRO A 17 1.62 -7.75 2.66
C PRO A 17 0.35 -7.31 1.95
N VAL A 18 0.50 -6.83 0.71
CA VAL A 18 -0.63 -6.53 -0.17
C VAL A 18 -1.24 -7.86 -0.64
N LEU A 19 -2.57 -7.97 -0.51
CA LEU A 19 -3.35 -9.14 -0.89
C LEU A 19 -4.03 -8.95 -2.25
N ASP A 20 -4.59 -7.77 -2.50
CA ASP A 20 -5.11 -7.34 -3.81
C ASP A 20 -4.59 -5.95 -4.17
N PRO A 21 -4.21 -5.70 -5.45
CA PRO A 21 -4.22 -6.65 -6.57
C PRO A 21 -3.14 -7.73 -6.42
N HIS A 22 -3.37 -8.89 -7.04
CA HIS A 22 -2.45 -10.02 -7.10
C HIS A 22 -2.25 -10.50 -8.54
N GLU A 23 -1.47 -11.57 -8.72
CA GLU A 23 -1.26 -12.18 -10.03
C GLU A 23 -2.60 -12.62 -10.65
N GLY A 24 -2.85 -12.18 -11.88
CA GLY A 24 -4.11 -12.44 -12.59
C GLY A 24 -5.24 -11.44 -12.30
N THR A 25 -5.05 -10.47 -11.39
CA THR A 25 -5.99 -9.35 -11.23
C THR A 25 -6.01 -8.50 -12.51
N VAL A 26 -7.21 -8.09 -12.93
CA VAL A 26 -7.43 -7.19 -14.06
C VAL A 26 -8.22 -5.98 -13.58
N TRP A 27 -7.66 -4.79 -13.79
CA TRP A 27 -8.31 -3.51 -13.53
C TRP A 27 -8.69 -2.82 -14.84
N THR A 28 -9.85 -2.17 -14.84
CA THR A 28 -10.36 -1.40 -15.97
C THR A 28 -10.22 0.08 -15.66
N ILE A 29 -9.67 0.85 -16.59
CA ILE A 29 -9.48 2.30 -16.45
C ILE A 29 -10.82 2.98 -16.11
N GLY A 30 -10.78 3.92 -15.17
CA GLY A 30 -11.94 4.68 -14.70
C GLY A 30 -12.85 3.95 -13.71
N ASN A 31 -12.73 2.63 -13.55
CA ASN A 31 -13.49 1.88 -12.55
C ASN A 31 -12.86 2.02 -11.15
N GLU A 32 -13.68 1.74 -10.13
CA GLU A 32 -13.24 1.68 -8.74
C GLU A 32 -12.89 0.23 -8.34
N TYR A 33 -11.76 0.06 -7.66
CA TYR A 33 -11.34 -1.21 -7.08
C TYR A 33 -10.79 -0.98 -5.67
N ASN A 34 -10.67 -2.06 -4.90
CA ASN A 34 -10.01 -2.01 -3.60
C ASN A 34 -8.57 -2.51 -3.72
N VAL A 35 -7.67 -1.79 -3.08
CA VAL A 35 -6.36 -2.32 -2.69
C VAL A 35 -6.50 -2.86 -1.27
N THR A 36 -6.16 -4.13 -1.06
CA THR A 36 -6.31 -4.82 0.23
C THR A 36 -4.96 -5.31 0.72
N TRP A 37 -4.76 -5.37 2.03
CA TRP A 37 -3.55 -5.86 2.65
C TRP A 37 -3.85 -6.56 3.97
N ASP A 38 -2.94 -7.43 4.41
CA ASP A 38 -3.09 -8.12 5.69
C ASP A 38 -2.77 -7.17 6.85
N ALA A 39 -3.82 -6.66 7.50
CA ALA A 39 -3.72 -5.82 8.68
C ALA A 39 -3.95 -6.58 10.00
N SER A 40 -3.92 -7.92 9.99
CA SER A 40 -4.31 -8.74 11.16
C SER A 40 -3.27 -8.76 12.29
N SER A 41 -2.01 -8.43 11.99
CA SER A 41 -0.88 -8.60 12.91
C SER A 41 0.01 -7.35 13.00
N PRO A 42 -0.53 -6.18 13.39
CA PRO A 42 0.27 -4.97 13.52
C PRO A 42 1.20 -5.03 14.75
N PRO A 43 2.37 -4.37 14.71
CA PRO A 43 3.21 -4.23 15.89
C PRO A 43 2.52 -3.36 16.95
N PRO A 44 2.94 -3.47 18.23
CA PRO A 44 2.31 -2.73 19.33
C PRO A 44 2.44 -1.21 19.19
N GLN A 45 3.44 -0.73 18.44
CA GLN A 45 3.65 0.68 18.13
C GLN A 45 3.98 0.84 16.65
N ILE A 46 3.28 1.73 15.96
CA ILE A 46 3.48 2.08 14.55
C ILE A 46 3.87 3.55 14.51
N THR A 47 4.97 3.88 13.83
CA THR A 47 5.48 5.26 13.77
C THR A 47 4.73 6.13 12.77
N ASN A 48 4.28 5.55 11.66
CA ASN A 48 3.48 6.24 10.66
C ASN A 48 2.29 5.37 10.24
N ARG A 49 1.10 5.78 10.68
CA ARG A 49 -0.16 5.15 10.30
C ARG A 49 -0.75 5.72 9.01
N ILE A 50 -0.25 6.84 8.52
CA ILE A 50 -0.82 7.51 7.35
C ILE A 50 -0.37 6.77 6.10
N GLY A 51 -1.31 6.04 5.51
CA GLY A 51 -1.12 5.21 4.35
C GLY A 51 -1.08 6.00 3.04
N ARG A 52 -0.34 5.47 2.05
CA ARG A 52 -0.40 5.89 0.65
C ARG A 52 -0.26 4.70 -0.29
N VAL A 53 -0.95 4.74 -1.42
CA VAL A 53 -0.80 3.75 -2.51
C VAL A 53 -0.27 4.46 -3.74
N LEU A 54 0.87 3.99 -4.28
CA LEU A 54 1.42 4.45 -5.55
C LEU A 54 1.28 3.38 -6.63
N LEU A 55 1.13 3.80 -7.88
CA LEU A 55 1.14 2.90 -9.04
C LEU A 55 2.57 2.77 -9.61
N ARG A 56 2.91 1.58 -10.10
CA ARG A 56 4.18 1.25 -10.75
C ARG A 56 3.91 0.47 -12.03
N LYS A 57 4.79 0.62 -13.04
CA LYS A 57 4.77 -0.19 -14.27
C LYS A 57 6.18 -0.73 -14.56
N GLY A 58 6.34 -2.04 -14.50
CA GLY A 58 7.63 -2.71 -14.68
C GLY A 58 8.73 -2.12 -13.78
N PRO A 59 9.92 -1.77 -14.32
CA PRO A 59 10.98 -1.17 -13.52
C PRO A 59 10.71 0.30 -13.15
N LEU A 60 9.70 0.95 -13.73
CA LEU A 60 9.45 2.37 -13.59
C LEU A 60 8.48 2.67 -12.43
N SER A 61 8.92 3.47 -11.47
CA SER A 61 8.02 4.13 -10.52
C SER A 61 7.22 5.20 -11.24
N LEU A 62 5.89 5.08 -11.23
CA LEU A 62 5.04 6.15 -11.73
C LEU A 62 4.81 7.14 -10.57
N ASN A 63 4.89 8.44 -10.83
CA ASN A 63 4.55 9.47 -9.84
C ASN A 63 3.02 9.62 -9.71
N ILE A 64 2.29 8.50 -9.64
CA ILE A 64 0.84 8.44 -9.58
C ILE A 64 0.44 7.90 -8.22
N THR A 65 -0.23 8.74 -7.43
CA THR A 65 -0.83 8.35 -6.14
C THR A 65 -2.27 7.93 -6.39
N LEU A 66 -2.60 6.68 -6.08
CA LEU A 66 -3.96 6.13 -6.22
C LEU A 66 -4.85 6.48 -5.01
N ALA A 67 -4.27 6.46 -3.83
CA ALA A 67 -4.92 6.88 -2.59
C ALA A 67 -3.87 7.36 -1.57
N SER A 68 -4.29 8.24 -0.66
CA SER A 68 -3.46 8.72 0.44
C SER A 68 -4.30 9.20 1.61
N GLY A 69 -3.73 9.20 2.81
CA GLY A 69 -4.39 9.76 4.00
C GLY A 69 -5.32 8.79 4.75
N PHE A 70 -5.32 7.50 4.39
CA PHE A 70 -6.04 6.45 5.10
C PHE A 70 -5.21 5.89 6.27
N ASP A 71 -5.83 5.16 7.20
CA ASP A 71 -5.08 4.45 8.24
C ASP A 71 -4.58 3.11 7.68
N ILE A 72 -3.29 2.83 7.81
CA ILE A 72 -2.67 1.57 7.38
C ILE A 72 -3.26 0.34 8.10
N LEU A 73 -4.04 0.53 9.16
CA LEU A 73 -4.77 -0.53 9.85
C LEU A 73 -6.15 -0.83 9.27
N ASP A 74 -6.64 -0.02 8.32
CA ASP A 74 -7.96 -0.23 7.70
C ASP A 74 -8.01 -1.54 6.87
N GLY A 75 -6.86 -2.05 6.43
CA GLY A 75 -6.75 -3.29 5.66
C GLY A 75 -7.24 -3.19 4.20
N THR A 76 -7.87 -2.08 3.83
CA THR A 76 -8.36 -1.82 2.48
C THR A 76 -8.49 -0.33 2.21
N VAL A 77 -8.33 0.07 0.95
CA VAL A 77 -8.68 1.41 0.48
C VAL A 77 -9.25 1.34 -0.94
N PRO A 78 -10.39 2.00 -1.23
CA PRO A 78 -10.89 2.14 -2.59
C PRO A 78 -10.02 3.11 -3.38
N ILE A 79 -9.79 2.80 -4.66
CA ILE A 79 -9.06 3.61 -5.62
C ILE A 79 -9.84 3.70 -6.92
N THR A 80 -9.68 4.80 -7.66
CA THR A 80 -10.10 4.89 -9.06
C THR A 80 -8.90 4.62 -9.96
N VAL A 81 -9.06 3.73 -10.94
CA VAL A 81 -7.97 3.39 -11.86
C VAL A 81 -7.71 4.59 -12.78
N PRO A 82 -6.49 5.14 -12.79
CA PRO A 82 -6.14 6.31 -13.59
C PRO A 82 -6.09 5.96 -15.08
N ASP A 83 -6.22 6.97 -15.92
CA ASP A 83 -6.02 6.85 -17.37
C ASP A 83 -4.52 6.65 -17.67
N VAL A 84 -4.12 5.39 -17.89
CA VAL A 84 -2.74 4.95 -18.15
C VAL A 84 -2.71 3.97 -19.31
N GLU A 85 -1.57 3.80 -19.95
CA GLU A 85 -1.44 2.85 -21.07
C GLU A 85 -1.69 1.41 -20.61
N PRO A 86 -2.64 0.67 -21.22
CA PRO A 86 -2.89 -0.72 -20.86
C PRO A 86 -1.62 -1.60 -20.85
N GLY A 87 -1.59 -2.58 -19.95
CA GLY A 87 -0.46 -3.52 -19.85
C GLY A 87 -0.60 -4.47 -18.68
N ASP A 88 0.29 -5.45 -18.62
CA ASP A 88 0.28 -6.59 -17.70
C ASP A 88 1.41 -6.56 -16.65
N ASP A 89 2.20 -5.49 -16.64
CA ASP A 89 3.37 -5.30 -15.78
C ASP A 89 3.13 -4.26 -14.67
N TYR A 90 1.88 -4.06 -14.24
CA TYR A 90 1.56 -3.12 -13.18
C TYR A 90 1.77 -3.71 -11.79
N ALA A 91 2.13 -2.87 -10.83
CA ALA A 91 2.13 -3.20 -9.40
C ALA A 91 1.71 -1.97 -8.60
N VAL A 92 1.17 -2.19 -7.39
CA VAL A 92 0.99 -1.11 -6.42
C VAL A 92 2.08 -1.16 -5.37
N VAL A 93 2.40 0.01 -4.83
CA VAL A 93 3.26 0.15 -3.66
C VAL A 93 2.43 0.74 -2.53
N LEU A 94 2.21 -0.07 -1.49
CA LEU A 94 1.57 0.36 -0.26
C LEU A 94 2.62 0.94 0.68
N PHE A 95 2.45 2.18 1.12
CA PHE A 95 3.34 2.87 2.04
C PHE A 95 2.66 3.12 3.38
N GLY A 96 3.40 2.88 4.46
CA GLY A 96 3.22 3.45 5.80
C GLY A 96 4.57 4.00 6.28
N ASP A 97 5.24 3.24 7.14
CA ASP A 97 6.65 3.47 7.52
C ASP A 97 7.64 3.02 6.43
N SER A 98 7.30 1.98 5.68
CA SER A 98 8.04 1.48 4.51
C SER A 98 7.06 1.16 3.38
N GLY A 99 7.62 0.91 2.19
CA GLY A 99 6.87 0.46 1.02
C GLY A 99 6.80 -1.05 0.92
N ASN A 100 5.64 -1.59 0.55
CA ASN A 100 5.47 -2.99 0.16
C ASN A 100 4.85 -3.11 -1.23
N PHE A 101 5.40 -3.98 -2.07
CA PHE A 101 4.92 -4.19 -3.43
C PHE A 101 3.87 -5.28 -3.47
N SER A 102 2.83 -5.07 -4.27
CA SER A 102 1.97 -6.16 -4.70
C SER A 102 2.68 -7.07 -5.71
N PRO A 103 2.14 -8.27 -5.96
CA PRO A 103 2.40 -8.98 -7.21
C PRO A 103 2.02 -8.15 -8.44
N GLY A 104 2.50 -8.58 -9.61
CA GLY A 104 2.17 -7.96 -10.89
C GLY A 104 0.71 -8.21 -11.28
N PHE A 105 0.06 -7.22 -11.92
CA PHE A 105 -1.33 -7.30 -12.38
C PHE A 105 -1.54 -6.53 -13.70
N THR A 106 -2.73 -6.69 -14.30
CA THR A 106 -3.08 -6.09 -15.59
C THR A 106 -4.00 -4.88 -15.45
N ILE A 107 -3.75 -3.82 -16.22
CA ILE A 107 -4.69 -2.72 -16.45
C ILE A 107 -5.13 -2.74 -17.93
N THR A 108 -6.44 -2.68 -18.17
CA THR A 108 -7.07 -2.61 -19.50
C THR A 108 -7.96 -1.36 -19.64
N ASN A 109 -8.32 -1.05 -20.89
CA ASN A 109 -9.42 -0.12 -21.18
C ASN A 109 -10.77 -0.67 -20.74
#